data_AF-A0A397VYQ7-F1
#
_entry.id   AF-A0A397VYQ7-F1
#
_cell.length_a   1.000
_cell.length_b   1.000
_cell.length_c   1.000
_cell.angle_alpha   90.00
_cell.angle_beta   90.00
_cell.angle_gamma   90.00
#
_symmetry.space_group_name_H-M   'P 1'
#
loop_
_entity.id
_entity.type
_entity.pdbx_description
1 polymer ?
#
loop_
_entity_poly.entity_id
_entity_poly.type
_entity_poly.pdbx_seq_one_letter_code
_entity_poly.pdbx_strand_id
1 'polypeptide(L)'
;MTTMDVNMDIVPDGEAVTQSQVSSVVSSAPNNSGLMVALHPLTLLNISDHFTRIKMQQQIQSPQVIGALVGIQTGRDVEISNSYELDFDTIDGKVQINHEYFITKQEQFRQVFPQFDFLGWYTMGPYPTEADIEIHKQMMEFNESPLFLQMNPFEMVTSKNLPITVYESIIDIIEGQAHTLFIKSQYKIETGEAERIAVDHVAHTTLGEGGEGSSLIAHLTTQRNAIQMLHTRIKLLHNYLDLINSKQTPVDHDILRQIAGLCNRMPTIDSADFKQEFLTEYNDVLLTTYLATITKGTNSINELVDKFNIANSTNRPGGRGRHQLYMGV
;
A
#
# COMPACT_ATOMS: atom_id res chain seq x y z
N MET A 1 -43.81 -42.01 19.95
CA MET A 1 -42.46 -42.16 19.38
C MET A 1 -42.32 -41.15 18.25
N THR A 2 -41.58 -40.06 18.33
CA THR A 2 -40.71 -39.51 19.38
C THR A 2 -40.59 -38.03 19.04
N THR A 3 -40.98 -37.16 19.97
CA THR A 3 -40.64 -35.73 19.98
C THR A 3 -39.13 -35.63 20.16
N MET A 4 -38.40 -35.13 19.16
CA MET A 4 -37.00 -34.78 19.33
C MET A 4 -36.93 -33.33 19.81
N ASP A 5 -36.86 -33.19 21.13
CA ASP A 5 -36.39 -31.99 21.81
C ASP A 5 -34.98 -31.67 21.31
N VAL A 6 -34.82 -30.52 20.65
CA VAL A 6 -33.50 -29.93 20.40
C VAL A 6 -33.15 -29.17 21.67
N ASN A 7 -32.51 -29.88 22.60
CA ASN A 7 -31.84 -29.29 23.75
C ASN A 7 -30.82 -28.26 23.24
N MET A 8 -31.08 -26.99 23.56
CA MET A 8 -30.11 -25.91 23.45
C MET A 8 -29.24 -26.00 24.70
N ASP A 9 -28.22 -26.85 24.66
CA ASP A 9 -27.22 -26.92 25.71
C ASP A 9 -26.43 -25.61 25.74
N ILE A 10 -26.75 -24.78 26.73
CA ILE A 10 -25.94 -23.65 27.17
C ILE A 10 -24.71 -24.27 27.84
N VAL A 11 -23.64 -24.46 27.06
CA VAL A 11 -22.31 -24.80 27.60
C VAL A 11 -21.77 -23.56 28.32
N PRO A 12 -21.36 -23.69 29.59
CA PRO A 12 -21.03 -22.55 30.44
C PRO A 12 -19.75 -21.85 30.00
N ASP A 13 -19.67 -20.55 30.29
CA ASP A 13 -18.49 -19.69 30.17
C ASP A 13 -17.21 -20.43 30.62
N GLY A 14 -16.46 -20.89 29.62
CA GLY A 14 -15.13 -21.45 29.77
C GLY A 14 -14.10 -20.37 29.52
N GLU A 15 -13.67 -19.74 30.62
CA GLU A 15 -12.36 -19.12 30.82
C GLU A 15 -11.92 -18.08 29.78
N ALA A 16 -12.05 -16.82 30.20
CA ALA A 16 -11.20 -15.74 29.74
C ALA A 16 -9.71 -16.17 29.78
N VAL A 17 -9.11 -16.42 28.61
CA VAL A 17 -7.65 -16.43 28.47
C VAL A 17 -7.18 -14.98 28.45
N THR A 18 -7.12 -14.39 29.65
CA THR A 18 -6.21 -13.30 29.97
C THR A 18 -4.78 -13.79 29.78
N GLN A 19 -4.04 -13.20 28.84
CA GLN A 19 -2.71 -12.58 29.05
C GLN A 19 -2.13 -12.18 27.70
N SER A 20 -1.95 -10.88 27.51
CA SER A 20 -1.09 -10.32 26.48
C SER A 20 0.31 -10.94 26.67
N GLN A 21 0.71 -11.88 25.80
CA GLN A 21 2.11 -12.30 25.70
C GLN A 21 2.91 -11.10 25.20
N VAL A 22 3.42 -10.30 26.13
CA VAL A 22 4.40 -9.26 25.83
C VAL A 22 5.67 -10.01 25.47
N SER A 23 6.08 -9.93 24.21
CA SER A 23 7.34 -10.51 23.75
C SER A 23 8.49 -9.98 24.64
N SER A 24 9.32 -10.89 25.18
CA SER A 24 10.47 -10.55 26.03
C SER A 24 11.53 -9.72 25.31
N VAL A 25 11.50 -9.73 23.97
CA VAL A 25 12.49 -9.07 23.12
C VAL A 25 12.02 -7.71 22.60
N VAL A 26 10.81 -7.26 22.96
CA VAL A 26 10.26 -5.97 22.54
C VAL A 26 10.22 -5.02 23.73
N SER A 27 10.90 -3.88 23.59
CA SER A 27 10.84 -2.80 24.57
C SER A 27 9.48 -2.08 24.53
N SER A 28 8.96 -1.76 25.72
CA SER A 28 7.74 -0.97 25.89
C SER A 28 7.98 0.54 25.88
N ALA A 29 9.25 0.97 25.79
CA ALA A 29 9.61 2.38 25.74
C ALA A 29 9.03 3.06 24.48
N PRO A 30 8.68 4.37 24.57
CA PRO A 30 8.30 5.12 23.39
C PRO A 30 9.50 5.29 22.45
N ASN A 31 9.29 5.01 21.17
CA ASN A 31 10.32 5.23 20.16
C ASN A 31 10.47 6.72 19.85
N ASN A 32 11.66 7.27 20.14
CA ASN A 32 12.01 8.67 19.93
C ASN A 32 13.13 8.84 18.88
N SER A 33 13.35 7.85 18.00
CA SER A 33 14.37 7.93 16.93
C SER A 33 14.11 9.10 15.97
N GLY A 34 12.83 9.43 15.76
CA GLY A 34 12.39 10.41 14.77
C GLY A 34 12.64 9.93 13.33
N LEU A 35 12.81 8.62 13.14
CA LEU A 35 12.85 7.99 11.83
C LEU A 35 11.46 8.00 11.21
N MET A 36 11.37 8.33 9.92
CA MET A 36 10.12 8.31 9.17
C MET A 36 10.17 7.16 8.17
N VAL A 37 9.46 6.08 8.49
CA VAL A 37 9.40 4.89 7.63
C VAL A 37 8.22 4.97 6.67
N ALA A 38 8.50 4.93 5.39
CA ALA A 38 7.54 4.81 4.31
C ALA A 38 7.59 3.39 3.72
N LEU A 39 6.46 2.71 3.64
CA LEU A 39 6.32 1.39 3.03
C LEU A 39 5.53 1.48 1.74
N HIS A 40 6.10 0.96 0.66
CA HIS A 40 5.39 0.80 -0.60
C HIS A 40 4.56 -0.49 -0.62
N PRO A 41 3.31 -0.45 -1.12
CA PRO A 41 2.47 -1.63 -1.31
C PRO A 41 3.13 -2.81 -2.02
N LEU A 42 4.00 -2.56 -3.01
CA LEU A 42 4.71 -3.61 -3.74
C LEU A 42 5.51 -4.51 -2.80
N THR A 43 6.17 -3.95 -1.79
CA THR A 43 6.89 -4.69 -0.75
C THR A 43 5.95 -5.65 -0.02
N LEU A 44 4.75 -5.19 0.32
CA LEU A 44 3.76 -6.00 1.05
C LEU A 44 3.21 -7.14 0.17
N LEU A 45 3.01 -6.86 -1.11
CA LEU A 45 2.60 -7.86 -2.10
C LEU A 45 3.67 -8.93 -2.28
N ASN A 46 4.95 -8.54 -2.38
CA ASN A 46 6.07 -9.48 -2.48
C ASN A 46 6.18 -10.38 -1.25
N ILE A 47 6.05 -9.83 -0.04
CA ILE A 47 6.07 -10.61 1.21
C ILE A 47 4.91 -11.60 1.24
N SER A 48 3.70 -11.14 0.86
CA SER A 48 2.50 -11.97 0.83
C SER A 48 2.59 -13.10 -0.20
N ASP A 49 3.12 -12.81 -1.39
CA ASP A 49 3.39 -13.78 -2.44
C ASP A 49 4.44 -14.81 -1.99
N HIS A 50 5.57 -14.36 -1.45
CA HIS A 50 6.63 -15.23 -0.93
C HIS A 50 6.08 -16.20 0.11
N PHE A 51 5.34 -15.70 1.11
CA PHE A 51 4.70 -16.55 2.12
C PHE A 51 3.72 -17.56 1.51
N THR A 52 2.83 -17.10 0.64
CA THR A 52 1.79 -17.95 0.05
C THR A 52 2.39 -19.02 -0.86
N ARG A 53 3.39 -18.67 -1.66
CA ARG A 53 4.09 -19.60 -2.55
C ARG A 53 4.77 -20.71 -1.77
N ILE A 54 5.57 -20.37 -0.76
CA ILE A 54 6.28 -21.39 0.05
C ILE A 54 5.29 -22.27 0.80
N LYS A 55 4.24 -21.69 1.39
CA LYS A 55 3.16 -22.42 2.06
C LYS A 55 2.53 -23.47 1.14
N MET A 56 2.25 -23.10 -0.12
CA MET A 56 1.63 -24.00 -1.09
C MET A 56 2.60 -25.06 -1.62
N GLN A 57 3.86 -24.69 -1.87
CA GLN A 57 4.87 -25.63 -2.38
C GLN A 57 5.25 -26.70 -1.36
N GLN A 58 5.43 -26.30 -0.09
CA GLN A 58 5.87 -27.20 0.97
C GLN A 58 4.70 -27.86 1.72
N GLN A 59 3.46 -27.39 1.49
CA GLN A 59 2.26 -27.81 2.22
C GLN A 59 2.39 -27.64 3.76
N ILE A 60 3.19 -26.66 4.20
CA ILE A 60 3.39 -26.32 5.61
C ILE A 60 2.47 -25.14 5.95
N GLN A 61 1.76 -25.22 7.09
CA GLN A 61 0.78 -24.19 7.45
C GLN A 61 1.41 -22.82 7.79
N SER A 62 2.59 -22.84 8.39
CA SER A 62 3.38 -21.68 8.83
C SER A 62 4.86 -21.87 8.43
N PRO A 63 5.21 -21.76 7.14
CA PRO A 63 6.59 -21.84 6.72
C PRO A 63 7.41 -20.67 7.27
N GLN A 64 8.68 -20.92 7.56
CA GLN A 64 9.63 -19.86 7.85
C GLN A 64 10.03 -19.19 6.54
N VAL A 65 9.91 -17.87 6.51
CA VAL A 65 10.07 -17.06 5.30
C VAL A 65 10.85 -15.83 5.71
N ILE A 66 12.01 -15.63 5.10
CA ILE A 66 12.92 -14.54 5.43
C ILE A 66 13.28 -13.83 4.12
N GLY A 67 13.30 -12.51 4.15
CA GLY A 67 13.77 -11.74 3.01
C GLY A 67 14.33 -10.38 3.39
N ALA A 68 14.96 -9.75 2.41
CA ALA A 68 15.55 -8.43 2.52
C ALA A 68 14.55 -7.35 2.06
N LEU A 69 14.62 -6.21 2.72
CA LEU A 69 13.93 -4.98 2.38
C LEU A 69 14.94 -4.01 1.77
N VAL A 70 14.57 -3.43 0.64
CA VAL A 70 15.42 -2.49 -0.09
C VAL A 70 14.65 -1.23 -0.47
N GLY A 71 15.41 -0.15 -0.60
CA GLY A 71 14.88 1.13 -1.01
C GLY A 71 15.88 2.24 -0.74
N ILE A 72 15.37 3.43 -0.47
CA ILE A 72 16.19 4.65 -0.38
C ILE A 72 16.13 5.18 1.05
N GLN A 73 17.28 5.56 1.58
CA GLN A 73 17.37 6.31 2.83
C GLN A 73 17.97 7.69 2.57
N THR A 74 17.20 8.74 2.89
CA THR A 74 17.66 10.13 2.83
C THR A 74 17.64 10.72 4.24
N GLY A 75 18.76 10.62 4.95
CA GLY A 75 18.85 11.06 6.34
C GLY A 75 17.97 10.21 7.25
N ARG A 76 16.87 10.78 7.74
CA ARG A 76 15.89 10.10 8.63
C ARG A 76 14.64 9.61 7.90
N ASP A 77 14.51 9.93 6.62
CA ASP A 77 13.45 9.40 5.77
C ASP A 77 13.92 8.08 5.18
N VAL A 78 13.19 7.01 5.47
CA VAL A 78 13.46 5.66 4.99
C VAL A 78 12.28 5.21 4.15
N GLU A 79 12.52 4.98 2.87
CA GLU A 79 11.53 4.55 1.90
C GLU A 79 11.82 3.11 1.48
N ILE A 80 10.99 2.18 1.94
CA ILE A 80 11.08 0.75 1.59
C ILE A 80 10.20 0.51 0.37
N SER A 81 10.84 0.46 -0.79
CA SER A 81 10.15 0.39 -2.09
C SER A 81 10.03 -1.03 -2.63
N ASN A 82 10.94 -1.93 -2.27
CA ASN A 82 10.94 -3.30 -2.79
C ASN A 82 11.52 -4.30 -1.76
N SER A 83 11.43 -5.59 -2.08
CA SER A 83 11.96 -6.67 -1.26
C SER A 83 12.34 -7.88 -2.09
N TYR A 84 13.28 -8.69 -1.61
CA TYR A 84 13.62 -9.97 -2.20
C TYR A 84 13.81 -11.07 -1.15
N GLU A 85 13.72 -12.31 -1.59
CA GLU A 85 13.79 -13.51 -0.76
C GLU A 85 15.24 -13.81 -0.41
N LEU A 86 15.49 -14.28 0.82
CA LEU A 86 16.82 -14.70 1.24
C LEU A 86 16.90 -16.21 1.37
N ASP A 87 18.05 -16.74 1.01
CA ASP A 87 18.40 -18.15 1.21
C ASP A 87 19.00 -18.33 2.61
N PHE A 88 18.62 -19.41 3.29
CA PHE A 88 19.05 -19.69 4.65
C PHE A 88 19.05 -21.18 4.94
N ASP A 89 19.98 -21.59 5.80
CA ASP A 89 20.07 -22.95 6.32
C ASP A 89 19.63 -22.98 7.79
N THR A 90 19.15 -24.14 8.24
CA THR A 90 18.88 -24.38 9.66
C THR A 90 19.91 -25.36 10.20
N ILE A 91 20.89 -24.86 10.97
CA ILE A 91 21.96 -25.64 11.57
C ILE A 91 21.77 -25.61 13.09
N ASP A 92 21.69 -26.78 13.72
CA ASP A 92 21.44 -26.93 15.16
C ASP A 92 20.18 -26.19 15.67
N GLY A 93 19.15 -26.09 14.82
CA GLY A 93 17.91 -25.39 15.12
C GLY A 93 18.00 -23.86 15.04
N LYS A 94 19.14 -23.31 14.63
CA LYS A 94 19.35 -21.88 14.39
C LYS A 94 19.34 -21.58 12.91
N VAL A 95 18.74 -20.45 12.55
CA VAL A 95 18.74 -19.96 11.18
C VAL A 95 20.06 -19.27 10.89
N GLN A 96 20.74 -19.70 9.84
CA GLN A 96 21.93 -19.06 9.32
C GLN A 96 21.66 -18.55 7.90
N ILE A 97 21.77 -17.25 7.70
CA ILE A 97 21.57 -16.62 6.39
C ILE A 97 22.76 -16.98 5.49
N ASN A 98 22.50 -17.26 4.22
CA ASN A 98 23.55 -17.50 3.24
C ASN A 98 24.16 -16.16 2.78
N HIS A 99 25.35 -15.82 3.32
CA HIS A 99 26.02 -14.55 3.02
C HIS A 99 26.42 -14.41 1.54
N GLU A 100 26.83 -15.50 0.89
CA GLU A 100 27.21 -15.48 -0.52
C GLU A 100 26.00 -15.20 -1.41
N TYR A 101 24.86 -15.83 -1.10
CA TYR A 101 23.60 -15.56 -1.77
C TYR A 101 23.15 -14.12 -1.57
N PHE A 102 23.22 -13.61 -0.33
CA PHE A 102 22.86 -12.23 0.01
C PHE A 102 23.67 -11.23 -0.82
N ILE A 103 25.00 -11.32 -0.81
CA ILE A 103 25.89 -10.40 -1.53
C ILE A 103 25.62 -10.48 -3.04
N THR A 104 25.48 -11.70 -3.58
CA THR A 104 25.20 -11.90 -5.01
C THR A 104 23.86 -11.26 -5.41
N LYS A 105 22.82 -11.44 -4.60
CA LYS A 105 21.51 -10.83 -4.85
C LYS A 105 21.52 -9.32 -4.72
N GLN A 106 22.22 -8.79 -3.71
CA GLN A 106 22.36 -7.36 -3.52
C GLN A 106 23.03 -6.71 -4.74
N GLU A 107 24.10 -7.31 -5.26
CA GLU A 107 24.79 -6.78 -6.44
C GLU A 107 23.91 -6.84 -7.71
N GLN A 108 23.13 -7.90 -7.89
CA GLN A 108 22.15 -7.99 -8.98
C GLN A 108 21.09 -6.90 -8.89
N PHE A 109 20.56 -6.64 -7.69
CA PHE A 109 19.60 -5.56 -7.46
C PHE A 109 20.21 -4.19 -7.73
N ARG A 110 21.48 -3.98 -7.34
CA ARG A 110 22.18 -2.72 -7.57
C ARG A 110 22.40 -2.40 -9.05
N GLN A 111 22.50 -3.42 -9.92
CA GLN A 111 22.59 -3.21 -11.36
C GLN A 111 21.33 -2.60 -11.97
N VAL A 112 20.15 -2.97 -11.45
CA VAL A 112 18.85 -2.47 -11.94
C VAL A 112 18.36 -1.25 -11.16
N PHE A 113 18.67 -1.16 -9.87
CA PHE A 113 18.31 -0.06 -8.98
C PHE A 113 19.54 0.44 -8.23
N PRO A 114 20.40 1.28 -8.86
CA PRO A 114 21.67 1.71 -8.25
C PRO A 114 21.55 2.57 -7.01
N GLN A 115 20.37 3.18 -6.80
CA GLN A 115 20.07 4.04 -5.65
C GLN A 115 19.49 3.24 -4.46
N PHE A 116 19.16 1.95 -4.67
CA PHE A 116 18.57 1.14 -3.62
C PHE A 116 19.67 0.50 -2.79
N ASP A 117 19.54 0.66 -1.49
CA ASP A 117 20.39 0.01 -0.50
C ASP A 117 19.58 -0.99 0.33
N PHE A 118 20.29 -1.87 1.03
CA PHE A 118 19.70 -2.78 2.00
C PHE A 118 19.27 -2.00 3.24
N LEU A 119 17.96 -1.96 3.51
CA LEU A 119 17.38 -1.18 4.60
C LEU A 119 17.00 -2.03 5.81
N GLY A 120 16.77 -3.32 5.61
CA GLY A 120 16.25 -4.18 6.66
C GLY A 120 15.82 -5.54 6.16
N TRP A 121 15.12 -6.29 6.98
CA TRP A 121 14.66 -7.64 6.65
C TRP A 121 13.25 -7.86 7.17
N TYR A 122 12.59 -8.88 6.63
CA TYR A 122 11.26 -9.26 7.03
C TYR A 122 11.14 -10.75 7.37
N THR A 123 10.15 -11.05 8.21
CA THR A 123 9.71 -12.43 8.50
C THR A 123 8.22 -12.47 8.79
N MET A 124 7.70 -13.69 8.94
CA MET A 124 6.30 -13.94 9.30
C MET A 124 6.19 -14.33 10.77
N GLY A 125 5.23 -13.75 11.48
CA GLY A 125 4.97 -14.15 12.86
C GLY A 125 4.03 -13.20 13.61
N PRO A 126 3.47 -13.64 14.75
CA PRO A 126 2.58 -12.82 15.56
C PRO A 126 3.34 -11.80 16.43
N TYR A 127 4.54 -12.14 16.88
CA TYR A 127 5.38 -11.28 17.71
C TYR A 127 6.88 -11.64 17.51
N PRO A 128 7.80 -10.69 17.74
CA PRO A 128 9.23 -10.97 17.65
C PRO A 128 9.68 -11.98 18.70
N THR A 129 10.65 -12.82 18.35
CA THR A 129 11.19 -13.90 19.17
C THR A 129 12.70 -13.75 19.36
N GLU A 130 13.31 -14.55 20.25
CA GLU A 130 14.77 -14.57 20.42
C GLU A 130 15.50 -15.05 19.16
N ALA A 131 14.89 -15.96 18.39
CA ALA A 131 15.43 -16.37 17.09
C ALA A 131 15.51 -15.19 16.10
N ASP A 132 14.55 -14.26 16.17
CA ASP A 132 14.58 -13.05 15.34
C ASP A 132 15.71 -12.10 15.76
N ILE A 133 16.09 -12.05 17.03
CA ILE A 133 17.30 -11.32 17.47
C ILE A 133 18.56 -11.95 16.85
N GLU A 134 18.66 -13.28 16.85
CA GLU A 134 19.82 -13.97 16.28
C GLU A 134 19.97 -13.71 14.78
N ILE A 135 18.86 -13.72 14.03
CA ILE A 135 18.84 -13.35 12.61
C ILE A 135 19.18 -11.87 12.44
N HIS A 136 18.61 -11.00 13.28
CA HIS A 136 18.87 -9.56 13.21
C HIS A 136 20.36 -9.24 13.41
N LYS A 137 21.03 -9.91 14.35
CA LYS A 137 22.48 -9.76 14.55
C LYS A 137 23.30 -10.16 13.32
N GLN A 138 22.89 -11.17 12.56
CA GLN A 138 23.52 -11.51 11.28
C GLN A 138 23.31 -10.40 10.25
N MET A 139 22.11 -9.82 10.19
CA MET A 139 21.81 -8.70 9.26
C MET A 139 22.57 -7.41 9.61
N MET A 140 22.93 -7.22 10.89
CA MET A 140 23.71 -6.06 11.33
C MET A 140 25.12 -6.01 10.73
N GLU A 141 25.63 -7.12 10.19
CA GLU A 141 26.90 -7.15 9.46
C GLU A 141 26.83 -6.41 8.11
N PHE A 142 25.63 -6.31 7.52
CA PHE A 142 25.39 -5.67 6.22
C PHE A 142 24.85 -4.24 6.33
N ASN A 143 24.14 -3.92 7.42
CA ASN A 143 23.65 -2.58 7.72
C ASN A 143 23.70 -2.38 9.25
N GLU A 144 24.31 -1.28 9.72
CA GLU A 144 24.51 -1.02 11.15
C GLU A 144 23.20 -0.90 11.96
N SER A 145 22.09 -0.54 11.31
CA SER A 145 20.78 -0.36 11.93
C SER A 145 19.67 -0.84 10.98
N PRO A 146 19.57 -2.16 10.71
CA PRO A 146 18.58 -2.68 9.78
C PRO A 146 17.19 -2.60 10.40
N LEU A 147 16.19 -2.23 9.61
CA LEU A 147 14.79 -2.32 10.03
C LEU A 147 14.33 -3.78 10.07
N PHE A 148 13.46 -4.10 11.02
CA PHE A 148 12.82 -5.42 11.09
C PHE A 148 11.32 -5.29 10.85
N LEU A 149 10.81 -5.90 9.79
CA LEU A 149 9.38 -5.93 9.47
C LEU A 149 8.81 -7.31 9.77
N GLN A 150 7.79 -7.37 10.60
CA GLN A 150 7.07 -8.62 10.87
C GLN A 150 5.64 -8.53 10.36
N MET A 151 5.23 -9.52 9.57
CA MET A 151 3.86 -9.64 9.08
C MET A 151 3.16 -10.84 9.74
N ASN A 152 1.95 -10.64 10.24
CA ASN A 152 1.14 -11.71 10.84
C ASN A 152 0.05 -12.17 9.86
N PRO A 153 0.20 -13.33 9.18
CA PRO A 153 -0.77 -13.78 8.19
C PRO A 153 -2.02 -14.39 8.83
N PHE A 154 -2.03 -14.63 10.15
CA PHE A 154 -3.12 -15.27 10.88
C PHE A 154 -3.97 -14.29 11.67
N GLU A 155 -3.57 -13.02 11.76
CA GLU A 155 -4.39 -11.99 12.38
C GLU A 155 -5.61 -11.74 11.51
N MET A 156 -6.82 -11.72 12.12
CA MET A 156 -8.00 -11.29 11.38
C MET A 156 -7.80 -9.83 11.00
N VAL A 157 -7.53 -9.59 9.72
CA VAL A 157 -7.47 -8.26 9.13
C VAL A 157 -8.86 -7.65 9.25
N THR A 158 -9.09 -6.92 10.33
CA THR A 158 -10.21 -5.99 10.39
C THR A 158 -9.86 -4.82 9.48
N SER A 159 -10.87 -4.20 8.87
CA SER A 159 -10.73 -3.12 7.87
C SER A 159 -9.98 -1.86 8.33
N LYS A 160 -9.36 -1.88 9.52
CA LYS A 160 -8.76 -0.71 10.17
C LYS A 160 -7.25 -0.77 10.31
N ASN A 161 -6.61 -1.95 10.38
CA ASN A 161 -5.16 -2.08 10.58
C ASN A 161 -4.57 -3.16 9.66
N LEU A 162 -3.45 -2.87 9.01
CA LEU A 162 -2.66 -3.88 8.31
C LEU A 162 -1.93 -4.74 9.35
N PRO A 163 -1.79 -6.07 9.14
CA PRO A 163 -1.18 -6.97 10.11
C PRO A 163 0.36 -6.93 10.00
N ILE A 164 0.93 -5.73 10.07
CA ILE A 164 2.35 -5.46 9.88
C ILE A 164 2.84 -4.61 11.04
N THR A 165 4.01 -4.96 11.57
CA THR A 165 4.71 -4.13 12.53
C THR A 165 6.16 -3.95 12.08
N VAL A 166 6.64 -2.71 12.13
CA VAL A 166 8.04 -2.37 11.86
C VAL A 166 8.73 -2.12 13.19
N TYR A 167 9.97 -2.57 13.31
CA TYR A 167 10.79 -2.44 14.50
C TYR A 167 12.17 -1.86 14.13
N GLU A 168 12.67 -1.02 15.02
CA GLU A 168 14.08 -0.63 15.09
C GLU A 168 14.78 -1.45 16.17
N SER A 169 16.09 -1.64 16.06
CA SER A 169 16.88 -2.25 17.12
C SER A 169 17.45 -1.19 18.05
N ILE A 170 17.43 -1.48 19.35
CA ILE A 170 18.08 -0.70 20.39
C ILE A 170 18.95 -1.63 21.23
N ILE A 171 20.03 -1.09 21.78
CA ILE A 171 20.87 -1.80 22.74
C ILE A 171 20.52 -1.27 24.13
N ASP A 172 20.00 -2.14 24.99
CA ASP A 172 19.67 -1.82 26.38
C ASP A 172 20.47 -2.72 27.34
N ILE A 173 20.79 -2.21 28.52
CA ILE A 173 21.58 -2.94 29.52
C ILE A 173 20.62 -3.54 30.54
N ILE A 174 20.34 -4.83 30.40
CA ILE A 174 19.54 -5.60 31.34
C ILE A 174 20.50 -6.44 32.18
N GLU A 175 20.38 -6.34 33.51
CA GLU A 175 21.21 -7.11 34.46
C GLU A 175 22.74 -6.98 34.24
N GLY A 176 23.19 -5.84 33.71
CA GLY A 176 24.61 -5.56 33.45
C GLY A 176 25.16 -6.16 32.16
N GLN A 177 24.34 -6.82 31.35
CA GLN A 177 24.69 -7.29 30.00
C GLN A 177 23.97 -6.46 28.94
N ALA A 178 24.66 -6.17 27.84
CA ALA A 178 24.08 -5.46 26.71
C ALA A 178 23.21 -6.42 25.87
N HIS A 179 21.92 -6.16 25.81
CA HIS A 179 20.94 -6.91 25.04
C HIS A 179 20.42 -6.07 23.87
N THR A 180 20.34 -6.67 22.69
CA THR A 180 19.64 -6.10 21.54
C THR A 180 18.14 -6.35 21.72
N LEU A 181 17.34 -5.31 21.70
CA LEU A 181 15.87 -5.37 21.78
C LEU A 181 15.25 -4.68 20.59
N PHE A 182 14.00 -5.03 20.30
CA PHE A 182 13.19 -4.37 19.29
C PHE A 182 12.34 -3.27 19.91
N ILE A 183 12.24 -2.13 19.24
CA ILE A 183 11.31 -1.07 19.59
C ILE A 183 10.39 -0.81 18.40
N LYS A 184 9.07 -0.72 18.64
CA LYS A 184 8.10 -0.49 17.56
C LYS A 184 8.33 0.86 16.91
N SER A 185 8.42 0.88 15.59
CA SER A 185 8.53 2.09 14.78
C SER A 185 7.22 2.39 14.08
N GLN A 186 6.91 3.68 13.92
CA GLN A 186 5.75 4.12 13.16
C GLN A 186 6.09 4.08 11.67
N TYR A 187 5.11 3.67 10.86
CA TYR A 187 5.24 3.69 9.42
C TYR A 187 4.04 4.35 8.77
N LYS A 188 4.25 4.90 7.58
CA LYS A 188 3.20 5.31 6.65
C LYS A 188 3.23 4.41 5.42
N ILE A 189 2.07 4.19 4.81
CA ILE A 189 2.03 3.61 3.47
C ILE A 189 2.21 4.76 2.48
N GLU A 190 3.21 4.65 1.63
CA GLU A 190 3.50 5.61 0.57
C GLU A 190 3.25 4.93 -0.76
N THR A 191 2.55 5.61 -1.67
CA THR A 191 2.20 5.08 -2.98
C THR A 191 2.63 6.04 -4.05
N GLY A 192 3.46 5.57 -4.98
CA GLY A 192 3.70 6.30 -6.22
C GLY A 192 2.41 6.35 -7.06
N GLU A 193 2.29 7.30 -7.98
CA GLU A 193 1.04 7.45 -8.75
C GLU A 193 0.70 6.19 -9.57
N ALA A 194 1.70 5.58 -10.22
CA ALA A 194 1.50 4.33 -10.95
C ALA A 194 1.10 3.17 -10.04
N GLU A 195 1.71 3.09 -8.85
CA GLU A 195 1.42 2.06 -7.85
C GLU A 195 0.02 2.23 -7.27
N ARG A 196 -0.39 3.48 -6.97
CA ARG A 196 -1.73 3.82 -6.52
C ARG A 196 -2.79 3.34 -7.51
N ILE A 197 -2.59 3.60 -8.81
CA ILE A 197 -3.51 3.16 -9.86
C ILE A 197 -3.55 1.62 -9.93
N ALA A 198 -2.38 0.96 -9.88
CA ALA A 198 -2.31 -0.50 -9.94
C ALA A 198 -3.00 -1.17 -8.73
N VAL A 199 -2.75 -0.66 -7.51
CA VAL A 199 -3.36 -1.17 -6.28
C VAL A 199 -4.87 -0.92 -6.27
N ASP A 200 -5.33 0.27 -6.68
CA ASP A 200 -6.75 0.58 -6.80
C ASP A 200 -7.44 -0.36 -7.81
N HIS A 201 -6.81 -0.59 -8.96
CA HIS A 201 -7.31 -1.53 -9.96
C HIS A 201 -7.41 -2.96 -9.40
N VAL A 202 -6.36 -3.48 -8.76
CA VAL A 202 -6.37 -4.83 -8.17
C VAL A 202 -7.41 -4.94 -7.04
N ALA A 203 -7.56 -3.91 -6.21
CA ALA A 203 -8.52 -3.89 -5.10
C ALA A 203 -9.98 -3.78 -5.56
N HIS A 204 -10.22 -3.14 -6.72
CA HIS A 204 -11.56 -2.91 -7.28
C HIS A 204 -11.87 -3.80 -8.49
N THR A 205 -11.00 -4.74 -8.86
CA THR A 205 -11.31 -5.77 -9.85
C THR A 205 -12.33 -6.75 -9.25
N THR A 206 -13.58 -6.32 -9.19
CA THR A 206 -14.72 -7.21 -9.02
C THR A 206 -14.84 -8.05 -10.29
N LEU A 207 -14.85 -9.37 -10.10
CA LEU A 207 -15.18 -10.36 -11.12
C LEU A 207 -16.49 -9.97 -11.82
N GLY A 208 -16.38 -9.44 -13.04
CA GLY A 208 -17.53 -9.13 -13.90
C GLY A 208 -17.65 -7.65 -14.22
N GLU A 209 -17.10 -7.25 -15.36
CA GLU A 209 -17.85 -6.66 -16.46
C GLU A 209 -16.87 -6.42 -17.62
N GLY A 210 -17.08 -7.14 -18.73
CA GLY A 210 -16.36 -6.95 -19.99
C GLY A 210 -16.80 -5.68 -20.72
N GLY A 211 -16.91 -4.57 -20.01
CA GLY A 211 -17.09 -3.24 -20.55
C GLY A 211 -15.89 -2.41 -20.13
N GLU A 212 -15.35 -1.63 -21.06
CA GLU A 212 -14.39 -0.56 -20.76
C GLU A 212 -15.05 0.39 -19.72
N GLY A 213 -14.90 0.09 -18.44
CA GLY A 213 -15.32 0.95 -17.36
C GLY A 213 -14.61 2.28 -17.55
N SER A 214 -15.38 3.35 -17.78
CA SER A 214 -14.81 4.68 -18.03
C SER A 214 -13.79 5.01 -16.95
N SER A 215 -12.58 5.41 -17.33
CA SER A 215 -11.53 5.86 -16.40
C SER A 215 -12.06 6.90 -15.39
N LEU A 216 -13.07 7.69 -15.79
CA LEU A 216 -13.79 8.61 -14.91
C LEU A 216 -14.55 7.89 -13.78
N ILE A 217 -15.21 6.77 -14.06
CA ILE A 217 -15.93 5.98 -13.04
C ILE A 217 -14.94 5.45 -12.01
N ALA A 218 -13.80 4.92 -12.45
CA ALA A 218 -12.74 4.46 -11.55
C ALA A 218 -12.26 5.62 -10.65
N HIS A 219 -11.88 6.77 -11.24
CA HIS A 219 -11.43 7.94 -10.48
C HIS A 219 -12.48 8.48 -9.50
N LEU A 220 -13.75 8.59 -9.90
CA LEU A 220 -14.82 9.05 -9.02
C LEU A 220 -15.11 8.03 -7.91
N THR A 221 -14.94 6.74 -8.17
CA THR A 221 -15.10 5.68 -7.16
C THR A 221 -14.00 5.78 -6.10
N THR A 222 -12.74 5.98 -6.49
CA THR A 222 -11.64 6.21 -5.54
C THR A 222 -11.88 7.45 -4.68
N GLN A 223 -12.30 8.57 -5.29
CA GLN A 223 -12.63 9.80 -4.54
C GLN A 223 -13.79 9.59 -3.57
N ARG A 224 -14.86 8.91 -4.00
CA ARG A 224 -15.99 8.55 -3.14
C ARG A 224 -15.55 7.69 -1.96
N ASN A 225 -14.71 6.69 -2.19
CA ASN A 225 -14.20 5.80 -1.14
C ASN A 225 -13.37 6.57 -0.11
N ALA A 226 -12.51 7.50 -0.56
CA ALA A 226 -11.75 8.39 0.31
C ALA A 226 -12.65 9.28 1.18
N ILE A 227 -13.68 9.90 0.57
CA ILE A 227 -14.68 10.72 1.30
C ILE A 227 -15.45 9.86 2.31
N GLN A 228 -15.85 8.65 1.94
CA GLN A 228 -16.55 7.72 2.82
C GLN A 228 -15.67 7.29 4.01
N MET A 229 -14.38 7.06 3.78
CA MET A 229 -13.43 6.74 4.84
C MET A 229 -13.28 7.90 5.82
N LEU A 230 -13.12 9.14 5.31
CA LEU A 230 -13.07 10.34 6.14
C LEU A 230 -14.36 10.54 6.93
N HIS A 231 -15.53 10.41 6.28
CA HIS A 231 -16.83 10.52 6.93
C HIS A 231 -16.99 9.52 8.09
N THR A 232 -16.53 8.28 7.91
CA THR A 232 -16.56 7.26 8.95
C THR A 232 -15.71 7.65 10.16
N ARG A 233 -14.54 8.26 9.95
CA ARG A 233 -13.66 8.76 11.02
C ARG A 233 -14.28 9.95 11.75
N ILE A 234 -14.84 10.92 11.01
CA ILE A 234 -15.52 12.09 11.60
C ILE A 234 -16.71 11.63 12.45
N LYS A 235 -17.50 10.67 11.95
CA LYS A 235 -18.64 10.10 12.68
C LYS A 235 -18.21 9.40 13.97
N LEU A 236 -17.06 8.72 13.96
CA LEU A 236 -16.50 8.12 15.18
C LEU A 236 -16.15 9.19 16.22
N LEU A 237 -15.49 10.28 15.81
CA LEU A 237 -15.18 11.39 16.71
C LEU A 237 -16.44 12.07 17.26
N HIS A 238 -17.46 12.27 16.42
CA HIS A 238 -18.74 12.82 16.84
C HIS A 238 -19.42 11.92 17.88
N ASN A 239 -19.53 10.62 17.62
CA ASN A 239 -20.11 9.67 18.56
C ASN A 239 -19.35 9.63 19.89
N TYR A 240 -18.01 9.76 19.86
CA TYR A 240 -17.20 9.84 21.06
C TYR A 240 -17.52 11.08 21.91
N LEU A 241 -17.71 12.25 21.26
CA LEU A 241 -18.13 13.47 21.95
C LEU A 241 -19.54 13.35 22.54
N ASP A 242 -20.47 12.69 21.84
CA ASP A 242 -21.83 12.44 22.34
C ASP A 242 -21.84 11.52 23.57
N LEU A 243 -20.98 10.49 23.59
CA LEU A 243 -20.81 9.58 24.74
C LEU A 243 -20.24 10.29 25.97
N ILE A 244 -19.30 11.23 25.76
CA ILE A 244 -18.78 12.08 26.84
C ILE A 244 -19.88 13.01 27.36
N ASN A 245 -20.62 13.66 26.46
CA ASN A 245 -21.69 14.59 26.84
C ASN A 245 -22.82 13.89 27.62
N SER A 246 -23.13 12.64 27.26
CA SER A 246 -24.10 11.79 27.96
C SER A 246 -23.55 11.11 29.23
N LYS A 247 -22.30 11.41 29.62
CA LYS A 247 -21.60 10.88 30.82
C LYS A 247 -21.46 9.35 30.85
N GLN A 248 -21.42 8.70 29.70
CA GLN A 248 -21.27 7.23 29.60
C GLN A 248 -19.82 6.76 29.59
N THR A 249 -18.85 7.65 29.34
CA THR A 249 -17.42 7.34 29.23
C THR A 249 -16.60 8.35 30.03
N PRO A 250 -15.51 7.94 30.71
CA PRO A 250 -14.62 8.86 31.41
C PRO A 250 -14.03 9.89 30.44
N VAL A 251 -13.90 11.12 30.91
CA VAL A 251 -13.41 12.24 30.10
C VAL A 251 -11.89 12.15 29.98
N ASP A 252 -11.41 12.02 28.75
CA ASP A 252 -9.99 12.19 28.42
C ASP A 252 -9.75 13.61 27.88
N HIS A 253 -9.09 14.43 28.70
CA HIS A 253 -8.81 15.83 28.35
C HIS A 253 -7.76 15.98 27.24
N ASP A 254 -6.87 15.00 27.04
CA ASP A 254 -5.87 15.06 25.97
C ASP A 254 -6.53 14.85 24.60
N ILE A 255 -7.44 13.88 24.50
CA ILE A 255 -8.20 13.63 23.26
C ILE A 255 -9.09 14.84 22.94
N LEU A 256 -9.78 15.41 23.93
CA LEU A 256 -10.61 16.60 23.73
C LEU A 256 -9.80 17.80 23.22
N ARG A 257 -8.60 18.01 23.77
CA ARG A 257 -7.69 19.07 23.32
C ARG A 257 -7.24 18.84 21.88
N GLN A 258 -6.94 17.60 21.49
CA GLN A 258 -6.58 17.25 20.11
C GLN A 258 -7.74 17.50 19.14
N ILE A 259 -8.97 17.10 19.51
CA ILE A 259 -10.18 17.34 18.70
C ILE A 259 -10.44 18.85 18.54
N ALA A 260 -10.36 19.62 19.62
CA ALA A 260 -10.51 21.08 19.56
C ALA A 260 -9.42 21.71 18.67
N GLY A 261 -8.17 21.23 18.77
CA GLY A 261 -7.08 21.63 17.89
C GLY A 261 -7.36 21.34 16.42
N LEU A 262 -7.96 20.19 16.10
CA LEU A 262 -8.39 19.85 14.75
C LEU A 262 -9.47 20.80 14.23
N CYS A 263 -10.50 21.08 15.04
CA CYS A 263 -11.57 22.01 14.68
C CYS A 263 -11.04 23.43 14.41
N ASN A 264 -10.11 23.92 15.24
CA ASN A 264 -9.54 25.25 15.11
C ASN A 264 -8.57 25.40 13.92
N ARG A 265 -8.13 24.28 13.31
CA ARG A 265 -7.31 24.29 12.09
C ARG A 265 -8.14 24.37 10.81
N MET A 266 -9.46 24.34 10.90
CA MET A 266 -10.35 24.48 9.76
C MET A 266 -10.78 25.94 9.59
N PRO A 267 -10.72 26.52 8.37
CA PRO A 267 -10.23 25.95 7.12
C PRO A 267 -8.69 25.90 7.04
N THR A 268 -8.15 24.80 6.49
CA THR A 268 -6.70 24.51 6.47
C THR A 268 -5.90 25.45 5.59
N ILE A 269 -6.51 26.00 4.54
CA ILE A 269 -5.88 26.93 3.59
C ILE A 269 -6.93 27.96 3.17
N ASP A 270 -6.70 29.23 3.51
CA ASP A 270 -7.52 30.38 3.07
C ASP A 270 -6.65 31.63 2.85
N SER A 271 -5.53 31.46 2.14
CA SER A 271 -4.68 32.60 1.75
C SER A 271 -5.13 33.17 0.40
N ALA A 272 -4.86 34.46 0.19
CA ALA A 272 -5.10 35.11 -1.11
C ALA A 272 -4.21 34.51 -2.20
N ASP A 273 -2.96 34.18 -1.85
CA ASP A 273 -1.99 33.57 -2.77
C ASP A 273 -2.48 32.20 -3.27
N PHE A 274 -3.01 31.35 -2.37
CA PHE A 274 -3.58 30.06 -2.76
C PHE A 274 -4.77 30.23 -3.71
N LYS A 275 -5.65 31.20 -3.46
CA LYS A 275 -6.79 31.47 -4.36
C LYS A 275 -6.31 31.88 -5.75
N GLN A 276 -5.27 32.69 -5.82
CA GLN A 276 -4.70 33.10 -7.10
C GLN A 276 -4.09 31.90 -7.84
N GLU A 277 -3.25 31.12 -7.17
CA GLU A 277 -2.64 29.90 -7.76
C GLU A 277 -3.71 28.90 -8.21
N PHE A 278 -4.72 28.64 -7.38
CA PHE A 278 -5.84 27.77 -7.70
C PHE A 278 -6.61 28.24 -8.94
N LEU A 279 -6.88 29.56 -9.05
CA LEU A 279 -7.56 30.12 -10.22
C LEU A 279 -6.69 30.03 -11.48
N THR A 280 -5.38 30.24 -11.35
CA THR A 280 -4.45 30.07 -12.47
C THR A 280 -4.47 28.63 -12.97
N GLU A 281 -4.27 27.64 -12.09
CA GLU A 281 -4.31 26.23 -12.46
C GLU A 281 -5.67 25.82 -13.06
N TYR A 282 -6.76 26.29 -12.46
CA TYR A 282 -8.12 26.05 -12.98
C TYR A 282 -8.31 26.58 -14.41
N ASN A 283 -7.86 27.80 -14.67
CA ASN A 283 -7.94 28.40 -16.00
C ASN A 283 -7.07 27.66 -17.01
N ASP A 284 -5.88 27.20 -16.62
CA ASP A 284 -4.96 26.46 -17.48
C ASP A 284 -5.52 25.08 -17.88
N VAL A 285 -6.11 24.36 -16.91
CA VAL A 285 -6.79 23.08 -17.17
C VAL A 285 -7.99 23.27 -18.09
N LEU A 286 -8.80 24.31 -17.88
CA LEU A 286 -9.94 24.63 -18.74
C LEU A 286 -9.50 24.97 -20.17
N LEU A 287 -8.48 25.81 -20.32
CA LEU A 287 -7.97 26.20 -21.64
C LEU A 287 -7.41 24.98 -22.39
N THR A 288 -6.64 24.14 -21.71
CA THR A 288 -6.09 22.90 -22.27
C THR A 288 -7.20 21.96 -22.71
N THR A 289 -8.22 21.77 -21.87
CA THR A 289 -9.38 20.93 -22.18
C THR A 289 -10.18 21.47 -23.36
N TYR A 290 -10.34 22.79 -23.44
CA TYR A 290 -11.02 23.45 -24.56
C TYR A 290 -10.27 23.24 -25.89
N LEU A 291 -8.95 23.45 -25.90
CA LEU A 291 -8.11 23.20 -27.07
C LEU A 291 -8.10 21.72 -27.49
N ALA A 292 -8.07 20.79 -26.54
CA ALA A 292 -8.20 19.36 -26.82
C ALA A 292 -9.56 19.02 -27.45
N THR A 293 -10.64 19.65 -26.98
CA THR A 293 -11.98 19.47 -27.53
C THR A 293 -12.10 20.01 -28.95
N ILE A 294 -11.52 21.17 -29.25
CA ILE A 294 -11.45 21.73 -30.61
C ILE A 294 -10.65 20.79 -31.53
N THR A 295 -9.53 20.26 -31.04
CA THR A 295 -8.69 19.30 -31.79
C THR A 295 -9.49 18.04 -32.13
N LYS A 296 -10.21 17.48 -31.15
CA LYS A 296 -11.09 16.32 -31.37
C LYS A 296 -12.21 16.64 -32.36
N GLY A 297 -12.84 17.80 -32.24
CA GLY A 297 -13.88 18.25 -33.17
C GLY A 297 -13.37 18.41 -34.61
N THR A 298 -12.16 18.96 -34.76
CA THR A 298 -11.50 19.11 -36.07
C THR A 298 -11.18 17.75 -36.67
N ASN A 299 -10.72 16.79 -35.87
CA ASN A 299 -10.51 15.41 -36.33
C ASN A 299 -11.83 14.77 -36.80
N SER A 300 -12.92 14.92 -36.05
CA SER A 300 -14.23 14.42 -36.46
C SER A 300 -14.76 15.08 -37.75
N ILE A 301 -14.50 16.37 -37.95
CA ILE A 301 -14.80 17.07 -39.21
C ILE A 301 -13.97 16.50 -40.35
N ASN A 302 -12.68 16.26 -40.13
CA ASN A 302 -11.79 15.68 -41.13
C ASN A 302 -12.27 14.28 -41.57
N GLU A 303 -12.61 13.41 -40.61
CA GLU A 303 -13.18 12.10 -40.90
C GLU A 303 -14.51 12.18 -41.67
N LEU A 304 -15.34 13.18 -41.38
CA LEU A 304 -16.60 13.42 -42.10
C LEU A 304 -16.31 13.85 -43.55
N VAL A 305 -15.38 14.79 -43.74
CA VAL A 305 -14.97 15.27 -45.06
C VAL A 305 -14.39 14.13 -45.89
N ASP A 306 -13.55 13.28 -45.32
CA ASP A 306 -13.00 12.10 -45.98
C ASP A 306 -14.11 11.15 -46.44
N LYS A 307 -15.05 10.81 -45.54
CA LYS A 307 -16.20 9.96 -45.88
C LYS A 307 -17.09 10.59 -46.95
N PHE A 308 -17.32 11.91 -46.88
CA PHE A 308 -18.13 12.64 -47.87
C PHE A 308 -17.47 12.66 -49.25
N ASN A 309 -16.16 12.87 -49.30
CA ASN A 309 -15.40 12.86 -50.56
C ASN A 309 -15.43 11.46 -51.21
N ILE A 310 -15.30 10.39 -50.41
CA ILE A 310 -15.45 9.01 -50.90
C ILE A 310 -16.87 8.77 -51.43
N ALA A 311 -17.91 9.19 -50.69
CA ALA A 311 -19.30 8.96 -51.08
C ALA A 311 -19.75 9.78 -52.31
N ASN A 312 -19.18 10.97 -52.52
CA ASN A 312 -19.54 11.82 -53.66
C ASN A 312 -18.63 11.63 -54.88
N SER A 313 -17.40 11.13 -54.71
CA SER A 313 -16.56 10.75 -55.84
C SER A 313 -17.14 9.59 -56.66
N THR A 314 -17.96 8.72 -56.04
CA THR A 314 -18.70 7.66 -56.73
C THR A 314 -19.96 8.16 -57.47
N ASN A 315 -20.41 9.39 -57.23
CA ASN A 315 -21.66 9.95 -57.77
C ASN A 315 -21.46 10.84 -59.02
N ARG A 316 -20.33 10.70 -59.73
CA ARG A 316 -20.18 11.20 -61.12
C ARG A 316 -20.58 10.10 -62.12
N PRO A 317 -21.82 10.08 -62.64
CA PRO A 317 -22.13 9.34 -63.86
C PRO A 317 -21.64 10.15 -65.08
N GLY A 318 -20.38 9.94 -65.47
CA GLY A 318 -19.83 10.41 -66.74
C GLY A 318 -19.79 9.25 -67.75
N GLY A 319 -20.81 9.16 -68.59
CA GLY A 319 -21.09 8.03 -69.48
C GLY A 319 -20.08 7.76 -70.61
N ARG A 320 -20.18 6.53 -71.12
CA ARG A 320 -19.58 6.00 -72.35
C ARG A 320 -20.04 6.78 -73.61
N GLY A 321 -19.18 6.92 -74.62
CA GLY A 321 -19.64 7.06 -76.02
C GLY A 321 -18.72 7.71 -77.08
N ARG A 322 -17.75 6.94 -77.61
CA ARG A 322 -17.37 6.79 -79.04
C ARG A 322 -17.25 8.03 -79.98
N HIS A 323 -16.04 8.28 -80.50
CA HIS A 323 -15.83 8.42 -81.95
C HIS A 323 -14.40 8.07 -82.39
N GLN A 324 -14.34 7.27 -83.43
CA GLN A 324 -13.19 6.69 -84.10
C GLN A 324 -13.06 7.38 -85.46
N LEU A 325 -11.89 7.88 -85.82
CA LEU A 325 -11.40 8.27 -87.15
C LEU A 325 -10.01 8.90 -86.92
N TYR A 326 -8.97 8.80 -87.73
CA TYR A 326 -8.54 7.94 -88.84
C TYR A 326 -7.12 8.49 -89.15
N MET A 327 -6.23 7.62 -89.62
CA MET A 327 -4.95 7.86 -90.29
C MET A 327 -4.36 9.29 -90.43
N GLY A 328 -3.05 9.37 -90.18
CA GLY A 328 -2.13 9.56 -91.31
C GLY A 328 -1.31 10.86 -91.35
N VAL A 329 0.01 10.63 -91.30
CA VAL A 329 1.16 11.47 -91.72
C VAL A 329 1.50 12.66 -90.82
#